data_AF-A0A8T0FRC0-F1
#
_entry.id   AF-A0A8T0FRC0-F1
#
_cell.length_a   1.000
_cell.length_b   1.000
_cell.length_c   1.000
_cell.angle_alpha   90.00
_cell.angle_beta   90.00
_cell.angle_gamma   90.00
#
_symmetry.space_group_name_H-M   'P 1'
#
loop_
_entity.id
_entity.type
_entity.pdbx_description
1 polymer ?
#
loop_
_entity_poly.entity_id
_entity_poly.type
_entity_poly.pdbx_seq_one_letter_code
_entity_poly.pdbx_strand_id
1 'polypeptide(L)'
;MINLNYLTPAPSLVFLVNLILPVTFLLVCGFLVTFPFYVSPWETGMGIAITLTGIPVYMITIYWRNKPKFYKKAIGKITSMVQKLLLSVPEENGFL
;
A
#
# COMPACT_ATOMS: atom_id res chain seq x y z
N MET A 1 -8.02 -25.66 -18.51
CA MET A 1 -6.64 -26.18 -18.43
C MET A 1 -5.71 -25.17 -19.10
N ILE A 2 -5.21 -24.18 -18.37
CA ILE A 2 -4.26 -23.18 -18.90
C ILE A 2 -2.98 -23.35 -18.08
N ASN A 3 -1.93 -23.85 -18.71
CA ASN A 3 -0.69 -24.27 -18.05
C ASN A 3 0.17 -23.03 -17.72
N LEU A 4 0.27 -22.70 -16.43
CA LEU A 4 0.91 -21.49 -15.89
C LEU A 4 2.45 -21.52 -15.92
N ASN A 5 3.07 -22.63 -16.34
CA ASN A 5 4.51 -22.83 -16.24
C ASN A 5 5.35 -22.01 -17.25
N TYR A 6 4.71 -21.42 -18.26
CA TYR A 6 5.38 -20.74 -19.39
C TYR A 6 5.31 -19.20 -19.37
N LEU A 7 4.61 -18.59 -18.41
CA LEU A 7 4.44 -17.12 -18.34
C LEU A 7 5.37 -16.43 -17.33
N THR A 8 6.32 -17.17 -16.75
CA THR A 8 7.36 -16.59 -15.90
C THR A 8 8.75 -16.70 -16.53
N PRO A 9 9.00 -16.07 -17.71
CA PRO A 9 10.36 -15.88 -18.16
C PRO A 9 11.03 -14.81 -17.30
N ALA A 10 11.86 -15.30 -16.37
CA ALA A 10 13.21 -14.79 -16.18
C ALA A 10 13.36 -13.39 -15.54
N PRO A 11 13.53 -13.32 -14.20
CA PRO A 11 14.24 -12.23 -13.53
C PRO A 11 15.69 -12.02 -14.01
N SER A 12 16.19 -12.78 -14.99
CA SER A 12 17.54 -12.65 -15.54
C SER A 12 17.79 -11.33 -16.27
N LEU A 13 16.74 -10.57 -16.61
CA LEU A 13 16.84 -9.26 -17.27
C LEU A 13 17.34 -8.16 -16.31
N VAL A 14 17.24 -8.36 -14.98
CA VAL A 14 17.68 -7.38 -13.97
C VAL A 14 19.22 -7.35 -13.82
N PHE A 15 19.91 -8.45 -14.15
CA PHE A 15 21.35 -8.59 -13.88
C PHE A 15 22.25 -7.91 -14.94
N LEU A 16 21.69 -7.46 -16.07
CA LEU A 16 22.43 -6.75 -17.12
C LEU A 16 22.45 -5.22 -16.96
N VAL A 17 21.88 -4.69 -15.85
CA VAL A 17 22.04 -3.27 -15.52
C VAL A 17 23.29 -3.06 -14.69
N ASN A 18 24.10 -2.08 -15.06
CA ASN A 18 25.31 -1.73 -14.33
C ASN A 18 24.96 -1.41 -12.85
N LEU A 19 25.59 -2.10 -11.90
CA LEU A 19 25.38 -1.95 -10.44
C LEU A 19 25.61 -0.51 -9.94
N ILE A 20 26.26 0.32 -10.74
CA ILE A 20 26.42 1.76 -10.50
C ILE A 20 25.06 2.49 -10.46
N LEU A 21 24.07 2.04 -11.24
CA LEU A 21 22.75 2.67 -11.30
C LEU A 21 21.97 2.55 -9.97
N PRO A 22 21.76 1.35 -9.37
CA PRO A 22 21.10 1.25 -8.07
C PRO A 22 21.90 1.89 -6.94
N VAL A 23 23.24 1.87 -6.98
CA VAL A 23 24.08 2.52 -5.97
C VAL A 23 23.93 4.04 -6.01
N THR A 24 23.99 4.63 -7.20
CA THR A 24 23.80 6.09 -7.38
C THR A 24 22.37 6.50 -7.01
N PHE A 25 21.38 5.68 -7.38
CA PHE A 25 19.99 5.91 -7.00
C PHE A 25 19.80 5.92 -5.47
N LEU A 26 20.42 4.98 -4.76
CA LEU A 26 20.35 4.91 -3.30
C LEU A 26 21.00 6.15 -2.65
N LEU A 27 22.14 6.61 -3.18
CA LEU A 27 22.81 7.83 -2.70
C LEU A 27 21.94 9.07 -2.90
N VAL A 28 21.38 9.25 -4.11
CA VAL A 28 20.48 10.37 -4.41
C VAL A 28 19.23 10.31 -3.53
N CYS A 29 18.62 9.13 -3.38
CA CYS A 29 17.45 8.93 -2.55
C CYS A 29 17.74 9.28 -1.08
N GLY A 30 18.88 8.84 -0.54
CA GLY A 30 19.30 9.21 0.81
C GLY A 30 19.48 10.72 1.00
N PHE A 31 20.10 11.40 0.02
CA PHE A 31 20.22 12.85 0.03
C PHE A 31 18.84 13.54 -0.03
N LEU A 32 17.97 13.09 -0.94
CA LEU A 32 16.63 13.63 -1.13
C LEU A 32 15.71 13.40 0.07
N VAL A 33 15.92 12.32 0.81
CA VAL A 33 15.22 12.05 2.07
C VAL A 33 15.74 12.97 3.16
N THR A 34 17.06 13.17 3.28
CA THR A 34 17.64 13.96 4.38
C THR A 34 17.46 15.47 4.18
N PHE A 35 17.55 15.95 2.94
CA PHE A 35 17.41 17.37 2.56
C PHE A 35 16.14 18.06 3.10
N PRO A 36 14.92 17.50 2.96
CA PRO A 36 13.70 18.14 3.44
C PRO A 36 13.59 18.16 4.97
N PHE A 37 14.33 17.32 5.71
CA PHE A 37 14.45 17.47 7.17
C PHE A 37 15.25 18.71 7.58
N TYR A 38 16.22 19.14 6.76
CA TYR A 38 17.00 20.34 7.04
C TYR A 38 16.24 21.63 6.66
N VAL A 39 15.52 21.62 5.54
CA VAL A 39 14.83 22.82 5.03
C VAL A 39 13.48 23.05 5.74
N SER A 40 12.64 22.00 5.81
CA SER A 40 11.28 22.07 6.35
C SER A 40 10.97 20.84 7.20
N PRO A 41 11.53 20.75 8.43
CA PRO A 41 11.34 19.60 9.30
C PRO A 41 9.88 19.39 9.71
N TRP A 42 9.09 20.46 9.78
CA TRP A 42 7.68 20.40 10.18
C TRP A 42 6.83 19.64 9.16
N GLU A 43 6.95 20.00 7.88
CA GLU A 43 6.17 19.37 6.80
C GLU A 43 6.57 17.91 6.59
N THR A 44 7.88 17.63 6.61
CA THR A 44 8.41 16.27 6.48
C THR A 44 8.04 15.41 7.68
N GLY A 45 8.11 15.97 8.89
CA GLY A 45 7.73 15.30 10.13
C GLY A 45 6.26 14.87 10.15
N MET A 46 5.35 15.72 9.63
CA MET A 46 3.94 15.37 9.47
C MET A 46 3.75 14.19 8.52
N GLY A 47 4.48 14.14 7.40
CA GLY A 47 4.43 13.01 6.47
C GLY A 47 4.88 11.68 7.11
N ILE A 48 5.93 11.73 7.93
CA ILE A 48 6.41 10.56 8.69
C ILE A 48 5.41 10.16 9.76
N ALA A 49 4.84 11.12 10.49
CA ALA A 49 3.82 10.85 11.49
C ALA A 49 2.61 10.14 10.87
N ILE A 50 2.10 10.62 9.72
CA ILE A 50 0.98 9.99 9.01
C ILE A 50 1.36 8.56 8.58
N THR A 51 2.55 8.36 8.02
CA THR A 51 3.03 7.02 7.62
C THR A 51 3.13 6.08 8.82
N LEU A 52 3.66 6.57 9.95
CA LEU A 52 3.72 5.83 11.20
C LEU A 52 2.34 5.50 11.76
N THR A 53 1.33 6.37 11.59
CA THR A 53 -0.05 6.07 11.99
C THR A 53 -0.71 4.98 11.14
N GLY A 54 -0.19 4.70 9.93
CA GLY A 54 -0.62 3.55 9.14
C GLY A 54 -0.37 2.21 9.83
N ILE A 55 0.72 2.10 10.60
CA ILE A 55 1.11 0.88 11.34
C ILE A 55 0.08 0.52 12.45
N PRO A 56 -0.26 1.40 13.42
CA PRO A 56 -1.26 1.10 14.42
C PRO A 56 -2.65 0.91 13.80
N VAL A 57 -2.99 1.64 12.72
CA VAL A 57 -4.25 1.42 12.00
C VAL A 57 -4.31 0.01 11.42
N TYR A 58 -3.22 -0.47 10.79
CA TYR A 58 -3.11 -1.85 10.30
C TYR A 58 -3.28 -2.87 11.43
N MET A 59 -2.63 -2.66 12.57
CA MET A 59 -2.77 -3.55 13.73
C MET A 59 -4.22 -3.60 14.23
N ILE A 60 -4.87 -2.45 14.42
CA ILE A 60 -6.25 -2.40 14.93
C ILE A 60 -7.23 -3.03 13.94
N THR A 61 -7.03 -2.83 12.64
CA THR A 61 -7.99 -3.30 11.62
C THR A 61 -7.77 -4.74 11.19
N ILE A 62 -6.53 -5.22 11.05
CA ILE A 62 -6.22 -6.53 10.47
C ILE A 62 -5.84 -7.56 11.53
N TYR A 63 -5.01 -7.22 12.52
CA TYR A 63 -4.60 -8.17 13.57
C TYR A 63 -5.76 -8.53 14.50
N TRP A 64 -6.78 -7.67 14.61
CA TRP A 64 -7.92 -7.89 15.49
C TRP A 64 -8.87 -8.97 14.94
N ARG A 65 -8.64 -10.22 15.36
CA ARG A 65 -9.41 -11.40 14.93
C ARG A 65 -10.84 -11.41 15.45
N ASN A 66 -11.08 -10.87 16.64
CA ASN A 66 -12.41 -10.74 17.25
C ASN A 66 -12.99 -9.33 17.02
N LYS A 67 -13.37 -9.02 15.78
CA LYS A 67 -13.95 -7.71 15.46
C LYS A 67 -15.29 -7.52 16.20
N PRO A 68 -15.47 -6.46 17.01
CA PRO A 68 -16.74 -6.18 17.67
C PRO A 68 -17.85 -5.92 16.64
N LYS A 69 -19.07 -6.38 16.94
CA LYS A 69 -20.24 -6.28 16.05
C LYS A 69 -20.52 -4.84 15.58
N PHE A 70 -20.20 -3.85 16.41
CA PHE A 70 -20.34 -2.42 16.08
C PHE A 70 -19.44 -2.00 14.89
N TYR A 71 -18.18 -2.45 14.86
CA TYR A 71 -17.22 -2.09 13.81
C TYR A 71 -17.66 -2.64 12.44
N LYS A 72 -18.08 -3.92 12.39
CA LYS A 72 -18.65 -4.51 11.17
C LYS A 72 -19.92 -3.79 10.72
N LYS A 73 -20.80 -3.40 11.64
CA LYS A 73 -22.05 -2.66 11.34
C LYS A 73 -21.76 -1.25 10.82
N ALA A 74 -20.77 -0.56 11.37
CA ALA A 74 -20.35 0.77 10.92
C ALA A 74 -19.79 0.72 9.50
N ILE A 75 -18.86 -0.19 9.21
CA ILE A 75 -18.30 -0.37 7.86
C ILE A 75 -19.40 -0.74 6.87
N GLY A 76 -20.26 -1.71 7.21
CA GLY A 76 -21.37 -2.08 6.32
C GLY A 76 -22.28 -0.91 5.97
N LYS A 77 -22.60 -0.03 6.94
CA LYS A 77 -23.39 1.20 6.68
C LYS A 77 -22.67 2.18 5.76
N ILE A 78 -21.37 2.41 6.01
CA ILE A 78 -20.55 3.32 5.20
C ILE A 78 -20.46 2.78 3.77
N THR A 79 -20.16 1.49 3.61
CA THR A 79 -20.10 0.83 2.31
C THR A 79 -21.44 0.93 1.58
N SER A 80 -22.57 0.65 2.23
CA SER A 80 -23.89 0.80 1.60
C SER A 80 -24.24 2.25 1.24
N MET A 81 -23.79 3.25 2.02
CA MET A 81 -23.98 4.66 1.70
C MET A 81 -23.15 5.05 0.47
N VAL A 82 -21.87 4.65 0.44
CA VAL A 82 -20.95 4.88 -0.68
C VAL A 82 -21.43 4.18 -1.94
N GLN A 83 -21.89 2.92 -1.85
CA GLN A 83 -22.46 2.17 -2.97
C GLN A 83 -23.70 2.86 -3.56
N LYS A 84 -24.58 3.40 -2.72
CA LYS A 84 -25.75 4.17 -3.18
C LYS A 84 -25.37 5.50 -3.82
N LEU A 85 -24.39 6.21 -3.27
CA LEU A 85 -23.90 7.49 -3.81
C LEU A 85 -23.20 7.31 -5.17
N LEU A 86 -22.44 6.23 -5.33
CA LEU A 86 -21.70 5.93 -6.55
C LEU A 86 -22.46 5.07 -7.57
N LEU A 87 -23.73 4.71 -7.29
CA LEU A 87 -24.51 3.74 -8.08
C LEU A 87 -23.70 2.46 -8.39
N SER A 88 -22.90 2.02 -7.42
CA SER A 88 -21.95 0.93 -7.58
C SER A 88 -22.58 -0.39 -7.13
N VAL A 89 -22.46 -1.40 -7.97
CA VAL A 89 -22.87 -2.78 -7.69
C VAL A 89 -21.73 -3.49 -6.95
N PRO A 90 -22.00 -4.27 -5.89
CA PRO A 90 -20.97 -5.10 -5.26
C PRO A 90 -20.35 -6.06 -6.28
N GLU A 91 -19.06 -6.36 -6.12
CA GLU A 91 -18.40 -7.35 -6.98
C GLU A 91 -19.09 -8.72 -6.86
N GLU A 92 -19.54 -9.27 -7.99
CA GLU A 92 -19.91 -10.67 -8.07
C GLU A 92 -18.61 -11.48 -8.00
N ASN A 93 -18.32 -12.06 -6.84
CA ASN A 93 -17.31 -13.10 -6.70
C ASN A 93 -17.84 -14.40 -7.32
N GLY A 94 -18.12 -14.36 -8.61
CA GLY A 94 -18.59 -15.46 -9.43
C GLY A 94 -17.41 -16.17 -10.06
N PHE A 95 -16.94 -17.22 -9.39
CA PHE A 95 -16.63 -18.44 -10.12
C PHE A 95 -17.99 -19.07 -10.49
N LEU A 96 -18.46 -18.77 -11.70
CA LEU A 96 -19.18 -19.71 -12.54
C LEU A 96 -18.33 -19.96 -13.79
#